data_AF-A0A381WQU3-F1
#
_entry.id   AF-A0A381WQU3-F1
#
_cell.length_a   1.000
_cell.length_b   1.000
_cell.length_c   1.000
_cell.angle_alpha   90.00
_cell.angle_beta   90.00
_cell.angle_gamma   90.00
#
_symmetry.space_group_name_H-M   'P 1'
#
loop_
_entity.id
_entity.type
_entity.pdbx_description
1 polymer ?
#
loop_
_entity_poly.entity_id
_entity_poly.type
_entity_poly.pdbx_seq_one_letter_code
_entity_poly.pdbx_strand_id
1 'polypeptide(L)' 'MIKKNSILHGDSLELLKQIPDKSIDLVFADPPYNLQLKDTLYRPDQTTVEAVTNDWDKFDTYQAYD' A
#
# COMPACT_ATOMS: atom_id res chain seq x y z
N MET A 1 -12.68 16.17 -16.72
CA MET A 1 -11.64 15.27 -17.28
C MET A 1 -10.41 15.38 -16.41
N ILE A 2 -9.86 14.25 -15.96
CA ILE A 2 -8.60 14.25 -15.20
C ILE A 2 -7.48 14.68 -16.14
N LYS A 3 -6.63 15.59 -15.67
CA LYS A 3 -5.47 16.05 -16.44
C LYS A 3 -4.48 14.88 -16.58
N LYS A 4 -3.98 14.65 -17.80
CA LYS A 4 -2.93 13.63 -18.04
C LYS A 4 -1.69 13.94 -17.19
N ASN A 5 -0.96 12.90 -16.79
CA ASN A 5 0.26 12.99 -15.98
C ASN A 5 0.04 13.76 -14.66
N SER A 6 -1.07 13.48 -13.98
CA SER A 6 -1.38 14.08 -12.68
C SER A 6 -1.03 13.11 -11.55
N ILE A 7 -0.56 13.68 -10.43
CA ILE A 7 -0.39 12.97 -9.16
C ILE A 7 -1.46 13.50 -8.22
N LEU A 8 -2.27 12.60 -7.67
CA LEU A 8 -3.27 12.91 -6.66
C LEU A 8 -2.73 12.42 -5.31
N HIS A 9 -2.69 13.29 -4.31
CA HIS A 9 -2.21 12.97 -2.97
C HIS A 9 -3.40 12.92 -2.00
N GLY A 10 -3.64 11.76 -1.41
CA GLY A 10 -4.75 11.52 -0.49
C GLY A 10 -5.07 10.04 -0.36
N ASP A 11 -6.13 9.73 0.38
CA ASP A 11 -6.69 8.39 0.49
C ASP A 11 -7.21 7.90 -0.86
N SER A 12 -6.86 6.66 -1.25
CA SER A 12 -7.21 6.13 -2.55
C SER A 12 -8.71 5.91 -2.72
N LEU A 13 -9.43 5.48 -1.68
CA LEU A 13 -10.88 5.25 -1.75
C LEU A 13 -11.64 6.57 -1.92
N GLU A 14 -11.22 7.63 -1.23
CA GLU A 14 -11.84 8.95 -1.36
C GLU A 14 -11.51 9.64 -2.70
N LEU A 15 -10.31 9.44 -3.23
CA LEU A 15 -9.91 9.98 -4.53
C LEU A 15 -10.57 9.23 -5.68
N LEU A 16 -10.65 7.90 -5.62
CA LEU A 16 -11.25 7.08 -6.67
C LEU A 16 -12.73 7.45 -6.91
N LYS A 17 -13.47 7.81 -5.85
CA LYS A 17 -14.87 8.30 -5.95
C LYS A 17 -15.03 9.58 -6.78
N GLN A 18 -13.96 10.35 -6.97
CA GLN A 18 -13.97 11.60 -7.73
C GLN A 18 -13.60 11.39 -9.20
N ILE A 19 -13.12 10.19 -9.56
CA ILE A 19 -12.77 9.82 -10.92
C ILE A 19 -14.04 9.41 -11.67
N PRO A 20 -14.27 9.91 -12.90
CA PRO A 20 -15.43 9.48 -13.69
C PRO A 20 -15.40 7.97 -13.98
N ASP A 21 -16.56 7.33 -13.89
CA ASP A 21 -16.70 5.92 -14.22
C ASP A 21 -16.22 5.61 -15.65
N LYS A 22 -15.61 4.43 -15.82
CA LYS A 22 -15.16 3.90 -17.13
C LYS A 22 -14.17 4.83 -17.86
N SER A 23 -13.40 5.64 -17.12
CA SER A 23 -12.42 6.58 -17.70
C SER A 23 -10.97 6.11 -17.63
N ILE A 24 -10.70 4.91 -17.11
CA ILE A 24 -9.36 4.35 -16.91
C ILE A 24 -9.25 3.04 -17.70
N ASP A 25 -8.24 2.96 -18.58
CA ASP A 25 -8.04 1.80 -19.45
C ASP A 25 -7.32 0.63 -18.75
N LEU A 26 -6.44 0.95 -17.80
CA LEU A 26 -5.62 -0.02 -17.06
C LEU A 26 -5.37 0.47 -15.64
N VAL A 27 -5.43 -0.44 -14.69
CA VAL A 27 -5.10 -0.20 -13.28
C VAL A 27 -3.93 -1.07 -12.89
N PHE A 28 -2.95 -0.48 -12.22
CA PHE A 28 -1.88 -1.18 -11.51
C PHE A 28 -1.99 -0.82 -10.03
N ALA A 29 -2.05 -1.82 -9.17
CA ALA A 29 -2.20 -1.63 -7.73
C ALA A 29 -1.15 -2.47 -7.00
N ASP A 30 -0.41 -1.82 -6.11
CA ASP A 30 0.52 -2.43 -5.17
C ASP A 30 0.07 -2.04 -3.76
N PRO A 31 -0.96 -2.72 -3.20
CA PRO A 31 -1.51 -2.38 -1.88
C PRO A 31 -0.58 -2.82 -0.75
N PRO A 32 -0.85 -2.45 0.51
CA PRO A 32 -0.23 -3.08 1.66
C PRO A 32 -0.44 -4.60 1.65
N TYR A 33 0.57 -5.38 2.04
CA TYR A 33 0.55 -6.86 1.99
C TYR A 33 0.30 -7.47 3.36
N ASN A 34 0.26 -6.65 4.43
CA ASN A 34 0.07 -7.08 5.80
C ASN A 34 1.06 -8.20 6.16
N LEU A 35 2.36 -7.88 6.07
CA LEU A 35 3.45 -8.87 6.19
C LEU A 35 3.54 -9.53 7.57
N GLN A 36 2.87 -8.97 8.59
CA GLN A 36 2.80 -9.53 9.95
C GLN A 36 4.17 -9.86 10.55
N LEU A 37 5.19 -9.07 10.22
CA LEU A 37 6.54 -9.25 10.72
C LEU A 37 6.58 -8.92 12.22
N LYS A 38 7.03 -9.88 13.04
CA LYS A 38 7.09 -9.74 14.51
C LYS A 38 8.51 -9.60 15.04
N ASP A 39 9.44 -10.34 14.45
CA ASP A 39 10.79 -10.48 14.96
C ASP A 39 11.82 -9.84 14.03
N THR A 40 12.93 -9.37 14.61
CA THR A 40 14.09 -8.90 13.85
C THR A 40 14.76 -10.08 13.15
N LEU A 41 14.89 -10.00 11.83
CA LEU A 41 15.63 -10.97 11.04
C LEU A 41 17.11 -10.56 10.95
N TYR A 42 18.01 -11.53 11.14
CA TYR A 42 19.45 -11.35 10.99
C TYR A 42 19.96 -12.06 9.74
N ARG A 43 20.92 -11.42 9.07
CA ARG A 43 21.70 -12.00 7.97
C ARG A 43 22.78 -12.94 8.52
N PRO A 44 23.39 -13.80 7.69
CA PRO A 44 24.48 -14.69 8.13
C PRO A 44 25.70 -13.97 8.71
N ASP A 45 25.94 -12.72 8.33
CA ASP A 45 27.00 -11.86 8.86
C ASP A 45 26.60 -11.12 10.15
N GLN A 46 25.48 -11.51 10.78
CA GLN A 46 24.91 -10.94 12.01
C GLN A 46 24.39 -9.50 11.88
N THR A 47 24.31 -8.94 10.65
CA THR A 47 23.64 -7.65 10.43
C THR A 47 22.12 -7.82 10.39
N THR A 48 21.37 -6.77 10.71
CA THR A 48 19.91 -6.79 10.70
C THR A 48 19.35 -6.60 9.29
N VAL A 49 18.25 -7.28 8.98
CA VAL A 49 17.46 -7.02 7.76
C VAL A 49 16.58 -5.79 7.98
N GLU A 50 16.61 -4.88 7.01
CA GLU A 50 15.69 -3.74 6.97
C GLU A 50 14.32 -4.21 6.47
N ALA A 51 13.46 -4.55 7.43
CA ALA A 51 12.10 -5.00 7.18
C ALA A 51 11.14 -3.83 6.95
N VAL A 52 10.07 -4.07 6.19
CA VAL A 52 8.94 -3.13 6.11
C VAL A 52 8.24 -3.13 7.47
N THR A 53 8.39 -2.02 8.19
CA THR A 53 7.83 -1.83 9.56
C THR A 53 6.94 -0.60 9.66
N ASN A 54 6.58 -0.03 8.51
CA ASN A 54 5.73 1.15 8.41
C ASN A 54 4.29 0.85 8.84
N ASP A 55 3.60 1.86 9.34
CA ASP A 55 2.24 1.71 9.88
C ASP A 55 1.18 1.43 8.81
N TRP A 56 1.45 1.79 7.55
CA TRP A 56 0.55 1.49 6.44
C TRP A 56 0.45 -0.01 6.12
N ASP A 57 1.35 -0.85 6.63
CA ASP A 57 1.33 -2.31 6.48
C ASP A 57 0.90 -3.06 7.75
N LYS A 58 0.37 -2.34 8.75
CA LYS A 58 -0.05 -2.93 10.03
C LYS A 58 -1.57 -2.91 10.17
N PHE A 59 -2.12 -4.09 10.42
CA PHE A 59 -3.56 -4.29 10.58
C PHE A 59 -3.83 -5.09 11.85
N ASP A 60 -4.85 -4.70 12.62
CA ASP A 60 -5.19 -5.36 13.89
C ASP A 60 -5.79 -6.76 13.70
N THR A 61 -6.51 -6.94 12.59
CA THR A 61 -7.21 -8.20 12.28
C THR A 61 -7.21 -8.44 10.78
N TYR A 62 -7.39 -9.70 10.35
CA TYR A 62 -7.60 -10.03 8.94
C TYR A 62 -8.82 -9.32 8.35
N GLN A 63 -9.87 -9.09 9.15
CA GLN A 63 -11.07 -8.38 8.69
C GLN A 63 -10.82 -6.89 8.43
N ALA A 64 -9.86 -6.27 9.14
CA ALA A 64 -9.46 -4.88 8.87
C ALA A 64 -8.56 -4.77 7.63
N TYR A 65 -7.98 -5.88 7.20
CA TYR A 65 -7.11 -5.96 6.03
C TYR A 65 -7.87 -6.32 4.73
N ASP A 66 -8.89 -7.18 4.85
CA ASP A 66 -9.81 -7.58 3.77
C ASP A 66 -10.76 -6.44 3.35
#